data_AF-A0A1V1SZ77-F1
#
_entry.id   AF-A0A1V1SZ77-F1
#
_cell.length_a   1.000
_cell.length_b   1.000
_cell.length_c   1.000
_cell.angle_alpha   90.00
_cell.angle_beta   90.00
_cell.angle_gamma   90.00
#
_symmetry.space_group_name_H-M   'P 1'
#
loop_
_entity.id
_entity.type
_entity.pdbx_description
1 polymer ?
#
loop_
_entity_poly.entity_id
_entity_poly.type
_entity_poly.pdbx_seq_one_letter_code
_entity_poly.pdbx_strand_id
1 'polypeptide(L)'
;MRATTLAYALLGAMLPAVLAVDVPASNVSNVAYGQQLQADDEANHWITWEEGKSACSYAQVLGPLVEELCNQVFDLPDSLNLEFRDCDEKGNPNALFSDGQFVRTCKHHKHTINCHKGHNVIKHGKCVE
;
A
#
# COMPACT_ATOMS: atom_id res chain seq x y z
N MET A 1 41.62 69.85 9.73
CA MET A 1 40.76 69.10 8.79
C MET A 1 41.00 67.62 9.08
N ARG A 2 40.01 66.90 9.60
CA ARG A 2 40.07 65.46 9.87
C ARG A 2 38.84 64.84 9.24
N ALA A 3 39.04 63.91 8.30
CA ALA A 3 38.00 63.07 7.74
C ALA A 3 38.45 61.62 7.92
N THR A 4 37.75 60.89 8.76
CA THR A 4 37.92 59.45 8.97
C THR A 4 36.71 58.77 8.35
N THR A 5 36.93 58.04 7.26
CA THR A 5 35.93 57.21 6.59
C THR A 5 35.87 55.85 7.26
N LEU A 6 34.71 55.51 7.84
CA LEU A 6 34.39 54.17 8.35
C LEU A 6 33.81 53.33 7.21
N ALA A 7 34.50 52.25 6.86
CA ALA A 7 34.01 51.23 5.93
C ALA A 7 33.21 50.17 6.72
N TYR A 8 31.92 50.01 6.40
CA TYR A 8 31.10 48.91 6.90
C TYR A 8 31.27 47.69 5.99
N ALA A 9 31.83 46.61 6.53
CA ALA A 9 31.86 45.30 5.88
C ALA A 9 30.54 44.57 6.16
N LEU A 10 29.69 44.42 5.15
CA LEU A 10 28.51 43.55 5.17
C LEU A 10 28.95 42.11 4.88
N LEU A 11 29.05 41.27 5.91
CA LEU A 11 29.11 39.82 5.73
C LEU A 11 27.71 39.32 5.34
N GLY A 12 27.54 38.97 4.06
CA GLY A 12 26.36 38.25 3.58
C GLY A 12 26.41 36.79 4.01
N ALA A 13 25.47 36.38 4.86
CA ALA A 13 25.25 34.98 5.20
C ALA A 13 24.63 34.26 4.00
N MET A 14 25.39 33.38 3.34
CA MET A 14 24.84 32.46 2.34
C MET A 14 24.15 31.31 3.09
N LEU A 15 22.81 31.31 3.09
CA LEU A 15 22.02 30.16 3.52
C LEU A 15 21.98 29.13 2.38
N PRO A 16 22.29 27.85 2.63
CA PRO A 16 22.11 26.80 1.63
C PRO A 16 20.61 26.59 1.40
N ALA A 17 20.15 26.85 0.19
CA ALA A 17 18.80 26.51 -0.25
C ALA A 17 18.69 24.98 -0.32
N VAL A 18 18.03 24.38 0.66
CA VAL A 18 17.62 22.98 0.61
C VAL A 18 16.46 22.91 -0.38
N LEU A 19 16.71 22.36 -1.57
CA LEU A 19 15.65 22.04 -2.52
C LEU A 19 14.86 20.87 -1.95
N ALA A 20 13.67 21.15 -1.42
CA ALA A 20 12.68 20.11 -1.16
C ALA A 20 12.29 19.53 -2.53
N VAL A 21 12.68 18.28 -2.77
CA VAL A 21 12.14 17.50 -3.89
C VAL A 21 10.72 17.12 -3.47
N ASP A 22 9.72 17.77 -4.06
CA ASP A 22 8.34 17.34 -4.00
C ASP A 22 8.25 15.99 -4.72
N VAL A 23 8.37 14.90 -3.95
CA VAL A 23 8.06 13.56 -4.45
C VAL A 23 6.54 13.56 -4.70
N PRO A 24 6.08 13.30 -5.94
CA PRO A 24 4.64 13.20 -6.18
C PRO A 24 4.09 12.13 -5.25
N ALA A 25 3.01 12.45 -4.54
CA ALA A 25 2.28 11.47 -3.74
C ALA A 25 2.00 10.26 -4.64
N SER A 26 2.60 9.12 -4.29
CA SER A 26 2.34 7.87 -4.98
C SER A 26 0.83 7.63 -4.92
N ASN A 27 0.15 7.62 -6.08
CA ASN A 27 -1.27 7.29 -6.16
C ASN A 27 -1.42 5.76 -6.00
N VAL A 28 -1.11 5.26 -4.81
CA VAL A 28 -1.31 3.85 -4.49
C VAL A 28 -2.81 3.56 -4.49
N SER A 29 -3.23 2.59 -5.27
CA SER A 29 -4.64 2.19 -5.35
C SER A 29 -5.18 1.74 -3.99
N ASN A 30 -6.49 1.90 -3.77
CA ASN A 30 -7.16 1.24 -2.65
C ASN A 30 -7.12 -0.27 -2.89
N VAL A 31 -6.80 -1.06 -1.87
CA VAL A 31 -6.61 -2.50 -2.00
C VAL A 31 -7.65 -3.23 -1.19
N ALA A 32 -8.24 -4.28 -1.73
CA ALA A 32 -9.05 -5.23 -0.98
C ALA A 32 -8.38 -6.60 -0.96
N TYR A 33 -8.61 -7.34 0.12
CA TYR A 33 -8.04 -8.66 0.31
C TYR A 33 -9.08 -9.62 0.87
N GLY A 34 -8.87 -10.89 0.58
CA GLY A 34 -9.83 -11.94 0.86
C GLY A 34 -9.24 -13.31 0.63
N GLN A 35 -10.13 -14.29 0.57
CA GLN A 35 -9.79 -15.65 0.16
C GLN A 35 -10.69 -16.14 -0.95
N GLN A 36 -10.17 -17.09 -1.73
CA GLN A 36 -10.93 -17.83 -2.72
C GLN A 36 -10.35 -19.23 -2.88
N LEU A 37 -11.22 -20.22 -3.04
CA LEU A 37 -10.85 -21.58 -3.40
C LEU A 37 -10.26 -21.60 -4.82
N GLN A 38 -9.05 -22.10 -4.99
CA GLN A 38 -8.43 -22.28 -6.29
C GLN A 38 -8.72 -23.68 -6.82
N ALA A 39 -9.02 -23.78 -8.11
CA ALA A 39 -9.49 -25.02 -8.74
C ALA A 39 -8.34 -25.98 -9.12
N ASP A 40 -7.10 -25.50 -9.10
CA ASP A 40 -5.91 -26.28 -9.43
C ASP A 40 -5.48 -27.20 -8.28
N ASP A 41 -5.63 -26.74 -7.03
CA ASP A 41 -5.25 -27.51 -5.84
C ASP A 41 -6.38 -27.72 -4.83
N GLU A 42 -7.58 -27.22 -5.11
CA GLU A 42 -8.76 -27.32 -4.23
C GLU A 42 -8.51 -26.76 -2.82
N ALA A 43 -7.64 -25.76 -2.70
CA ALA A 43 -7.34 -25.06 -1.44
C ALA A 43 -7.73 -23.57 -1.47
N ASN A 44 -8.07 -23.03 -0.30
CA ASN A 44 -8.28 -21.59 -0.16
C ASN A 44 -6.94 -20.87 -0.27
N HIS A 45 -6.91 -19.82 -1.06
CA HIS A 45 -5.76 -18.93 -1.19
C HIS A 45 -6.12 -17.53 -0.75
N TRP A 46 -5.13 -16.82 -0.20
CA TRP A 46 -5.17 -15.38 -0.11
C TRP A 46 -5.20 -14.78 -1.52
N ILE A 47 -6.09 -13.81 -1.69
CA ILE A 47 -6.18 -13.03 -2.92
C ILE A 47 -6.25 -11.55 -2.60
N THR A 48 -5.82 -10.73 -3.54
CA THR A 48 -5.88 -9.26 -3.47
C THR A 48 -6.40 -8.69 -4.77
N TRP A 49 -7.04 -7.52 -4.73
CA TRP A 49 -7.50 -6.79 -5.90
C TRP A 49 -7.63 -5.31 -5.58
N GLU A 50 -7.76 -4.49 -6.62
CA GLU A 50 -8.08 -3.07 -6.43
C GLU A 50 -9.52 -2.91 -5.93
N GLU A 51 -9.68 -2.24 -4.79
CA GLU A 51 -11.00 -2.00 -4.20
C GLU A 51 -11.88 -1.20 -5.16
N GLY A 52 -13.09 -1.71 -5.43
CA GLY A 52 -14.02 -1.18 -6.42
C GLY A 52 -13.96 -1.88 -7.77
N LYS A 53 -12.88 -2.62 -8.08
CA LYS A 53 -12.85 -3.56 -9.22
C LYS A 53 -13.41 -4.93 -8.82
N SER A 54 -13.78 -5.74 -9.82
CA SER A 54 -14.36 -7.07 -9.59
C SER A 54 -13.30 -8.07 -9.13
N ALA A 55 -13.45 -8.57 -7.90
CA ALA A 55 -12.60 -9.65 -7.38
C ALA A 55 -12.67 -10.92 -8.25
N CYS A 56 -13.82 -11.22 -8.84
CA CYS A 56 -14.00 -12.44 -9.65
C CYS A 56 -13.23 -12.43 -10.97
N SER A 57 -12.72 -11.28 -11.42
CA SER A 57 -12.05 -11.14 -12.73
C SER A 57 -10.64 -10.56 -12.64
N TYR A 58 -10.35 -9.81 -11.57
CA TYR A 58 -9.11 -9.05 -11.43
C TYR A 58 -8.37 -9.34 -10.13
N ALA A 59 -8.77 -10.39 -9.40
CA ALA A 59 -8.00 -10.80 -8.24
C ALA A 59 -6.68 -11.44 -8.65
N GLN A 60 -5.63 -11.05 -7.94
CA GLN A 60 -4.34 -11.71 -7.92
C GLN A 60 -4.33 -12.71 -6.78
N VAL A 61 -3.85 -13.92 -7.06
CA VAL A 61 -3.58 -14.94 -6.05
C VAL A 61 -2.22 -14.66 -5.43
N LEU A 62 -2.16 -14.63 -4.10
CA LEU A 62 -0.93 -14.35 -3.35
C LEU A 62 -0.28 -15.63 -2.83
N GLY A 63 -1.09 -16.58 -2.34
CA GLY A 63 -0.60 -17.86 -1.85
C GLY A 63 -1.64 -18.60 -1.01
N PRO A 64 -1.33 -19.81 -0.53
CA PRO A 64 -2.25 -20.61 0.27
C PRO A 64 -2.70 -19.88 1.54
N LEU A 65 -3.96 -20.07 1.96
CA LEU A 65 -4.52 -19.45 3.17
C LEU A 65 -3.84 -19.91 4.48
N VAL A 66 -3.20 -21.09 4.43
CA VAL A 66 -2.43 -21.63 5.56
C VAL A 66 -1.12 -20.87 5.80
N GLU A 67 -0.66 -20.10 4.81
CA GLU A 67 0.50 -19.23 4.92
C GLU A 67 0.07 -17.83 5.36
N GLU A 68 0.98 -17.13 6.05
CA GLU A 68 0.73 -15.77 6.50
C GLU A 68 0.75 -14.80 5.33
N LEU A 69 -0.31 -14.00 5.21
CA LEU A 69 -0.41 -12.90 4.26
C LEU A 69 0.58 -11.76 4.58
N CYS A 70 1.04 -11.68 5.83
CA CYS A 70 1.89 -10.60 6.31
C CYS A 70 3.28 -10.62 5.67
N ASN A 71 3.79 -9.43 5.37
CA ASN A 71 5.09 -9.19 4.73
C ASN A 71 5.25 -9.80 3.33
N GLN A 72 4.16 -10.29 2.73
CA GLN A 72 4.16 -10.70 1.34
C GLN A 72 4.13 -9.46 0.45
N VAL A 73 5.09 -9.40 -0.48
CA VAL A 73 5.17 -8.34 -1.48
C VAL A 73 4.38 -8.74 -2.72
N PHE A 74 3.58 -7.82 -3.25
CA PHE A 74 2.77 -8.02 -4.44
C PHE A 74 2.64 -6.74 -5.26
N ASP A 75 2.16 -6.88 -6.49
CA ASP A 75 1.96 -5.78 -7.43
C ASP A 75 0.52 -5.77 -7.93
N LEU A 76 -0.07 -4.59 -8.01
CA LEU A 76 -1.29 -4.32 -8.78
C LEU A 76 -0.92 -3.52 -10.03
N PRO A 77 -1.77 -3.51 -11.08
CA PRO A 77 -1.43 -2.87 -12.36
C PRO A 77 -0.87 -1.45 -12.27
N ASP A 78 -1.36 -0.66 -11.31
CA ASP A 78 -0.98 0.74 -11.10
C ASP A 78 -0.23 0.97 -9.77
N SER A 79 0.19 -0.07 -9.06
CA SER A 79 0.85 0.04 -7.75
C SER A 79 1.82 -1.11 -7.54
N LEU A 80 3.10 -0.80 -7.45
CA LEU A 80 4.18 -1.79 -7.34
C LEU A 80 4.70 -1.88 -5.90
N ASN A 81 5.36 -3.00 -5.58
CA ASN A 81 6.03 -3.26 -4.31
C ASN A 81 5.12 -3.02 -3.10
N LEU A 82 3.87 -3.46 -3.21
CA LEU A 82 2.90 -3.37 -2.13
C LEU A 82 3.13 -4.49 -1.12
N GLU A 83 2.96 -4.17 0.15
CA GLU A 83 3.19 -5.12 1.24
C GLU A 83 2.15 -4.95 2.33
N PHE A 84 1.52 -6.05 2.73
CA PHE A 84 0.65 -6.11 3.88
C PHE A 84 1.47 -6.20 5.17
N ARG A 85 1.20 -5.31 6.15
CA ARG A 85 1.92 -5.27 7.43
C ARG A 85 0.98 -5.14 8.63
N ASP A 86 1.59 -5.21 9.81
CA ASP A 86 0.94 -5.05 11.12
C ASP A 86 -0.21 -6.02 11.32
N CYS A 87 -0.06 -7.30 10.94
CA CYS A 87 -1.16 -8.25 10.97
C CYS A 87 -1.59 -8.63 12.40
N ASP A 88 -2.87 -8.92 12.56
CA ASP A 88 -3.44 -9.41 13.81
C ASP A 88 -3.13 -10.90 14.06
N GLU A 89 -3.54 -11.43 15.21
CA GLU A 89 -3.37 -12.85 15.57
C GLU A 89 -4.04 -13.84 14.61
N LYS A 90 -4.91 -13.37 13.70
CA LYS A 90 -5.59 -14.16 12.69
C LYS A 90 -4.97 -13.98 11.29
N GLY A 91 -3.86 -13.27 11.19
CA GLY A 91 -3.15 -12.99 9.95
C GLY A 91 -3.77 -11.89 9.08
N ASN A 92 -4.74 -11.13 9.58
CA ASN A 92 -5.33 -10.03 8.81
C ASN A 92 -4.48 -8.77 8.93
N PRO A 93 -4.10 -8.10 7.83
CA PRO A 93 -3.30 -6.89 7.88
C PRO A 93 -4.04 -5.71 8.49
N ASN A 94 -3.29 -4.84 9.16
CA ASN A 94 -3.78 -3.54 9.62
C ASN A 94 -3.19 -2.37 8.84
N ALA A 95 -2.15 -2.60 8.03
CA ALA A 95 -1.53 -1.58 7.21
C ALA A 95 -1.09 -2.09 5.83
N LEU A 96 -1.07 -1.18 4.86
CA LEU A 96 -0.48 -1.36 3.55
C LEU A 96 0.73 -0.45 3.41
N PHE A 97 1.81 -1.01 2.88
CA PHE A 97 3.05 -0.31 2.60
C PHE A 97 3.35 -0.37 1.09
N SER A 98 4.10 0.61 0.60
CA SER A 98 4.66 0.65 -0.76
C SER A 98 6.13 1.05 -0.63
N ASP A 99 7.04 0.24 -1.15
CA ASP A 99 8.49 0.49 -1.05
C ASP A 99 8.95 0.79 0.40
N GLY A 100 8.38 0.07 1.37
CA GLY A 100 8.68 0.23 2.79
C GLY A 100 8.09 1.48 3.45
N GLN A 101 7.31 2.29 2.72
CA GLN A 101 6.59 3.45 3.26
C GLN A 101 5.13 3.10 3.53
N PHE A 102 4.60 3.55 4.67
CA PHE A 102 3.18 3.42 4.99
C PHE A 102 2.35 4.19 3.97
N VAL A 103 1.28 3.58 3.45
CA VAL A 103 0.38 4.23 2.50
C VAL A 103 -1.09 4.21 2.93
N ARG A 104 -1.58 3.14 3.55
CA ARG A 104 -3.01 3.02 3.91
C ARG A 104 -3.25 2.20 5.17
N THR A 105 -4.32 2.52 5.89
CA THR A 105 -4.83 1.70 7.00
C THR A 105 -5.78 0.63 6.46
N CYS A 106 -5.65 -0.60 6.95
CA CYS A 106 -6.56 -1.69 6.61
C CYS A 106 -7.70 -1.79 7.62
N LYS A 107 -8.92 -1.98 7.11
CA LYS A 107 -10.14 -2.17 7.89
C LYS A 107 -10.72 -3.52 7.56
N HIS A 108 -11.06 -4.26 8.61
CA HIS A 108 -11.63 -5.60 8.48
C HIS A 108 -13.13 -5.50 8.23
N HIS A 109 -13.59 -6.15 7.19
CA HIS A 109 -15.00 -6.22 6.84
C HIS A 109 -15.26 -7.49 6.04
N LYS A 110 -15.96 -8.44 6.67
CA LYS A 110 -16.26 -9.73 6.07
C LYS A 110 -17.47 -9.64 5.13
N HIS A 111 -17.28 -9.99 3.87
CA HIS A 111 -18.37 -10.03 2.89
C HIS A 111 -18.12 -11.12 1.83
N THR A 112 -19.16 -11.85 1.45
CA THR A 112 -19.07 -12.85 0.38
C THR A 112 -19.46 -12.23 -0.95
N ILE A 113 -18.56 -12.30 -1.92
CA ILE A 113 -18.79 -11.88 -3.31
C ILE A 113 -19.07 -13.14 -4.13
N ASN A 114 -20.26 -13.20 -4.72
CA ASN A 114 -20.66 -14.34 -5.53
C ASN A 114 -20.07 -14.25 -6.94
N CYS A 115 -19.20 -15.19 -7.29
CA CYS A 115 -18.65 -15.29 -8.63
C CYS A 115 -19.49 -16.29 -9.41
N HIS A 116 -20.43 -15.81 -10.20
CA HIS A 116 -21.38 -16.67 -10.96
C HIS A 116 -20.72 -17.79 -11.76
N LYS A 117 -19.46 -17.57 -12.19
CA LYS A 117 -18.60 -18.55 -12.84
C LYS A 117 -17.33 -18.65 -12.02
N GLY A 118 -17.19 -19.70 -11.22
CA GLY A 118 -16.05 -19.94 -10.34
C GLY A 118 -16.43 -19.97 -8.86
N HIS A 119 -15.42 -20.06 -8.00
CA HIS A 119 -15.63 -20.06 -6.56
C HIS A 119 -15.87 -18.65 -6.03
N ASN A 120 -16.74 -18.55 -5.03
CA ASN A 120 -17.00 -17.30 -4.35
C ASN A 120 -15.73 -16.75 -3.68
N VAL A 121 -15.65 -15.43 -3.62
CA VAL A 121 -14.62 -14.73 -2.87
C VAL A 121 -15.19 -14.37 -1.50
N ILE A 122 -14.44 -14.66 -0.43
CA ILE A 122 -14.72 -14.13 0.90
C ILE A 122 -13.78 -12.96 1.12
N LYS A 123 -14.29 -11.74 0.98
CA LYS A 123 -13.55 -10.53 1.34
C LYS A 123 -13.38 -10.47 2.85
N HIS A 124 -12.14 -10.25 3.29
CA HIS A 124 -11.78 -10.10 4.70
C HIS A 124 -11.63 -8.64 5.10
N GLY A 125 -11.21 -7.78 4.17
CA GLY A 125 -11.08 -6.36 4.45
C GLY A 125 -10.62 -5.54 3.26
N LYS A 126 -10.23 -4.31 3.55
CA LYS A 126 -9.67 -3.36 2.57
C LYS A 126 -8.75 -2.35 3.22
N CYS A 127 -7.71 -1.95 2.51
CA CYS A 127 -6.79 -0.88 2.85
C CYS A 127 -7.16 0.35 2.03
N VAL A 128 -7.71 1.34 2.73
CA VAL A 128 -8.21 2.60 2.19
C VAL A 128 -7.64 3.73 3.05
N GLU A 129 -7.74 4.98 2.58
CA GLU A 129 -7.32 6.18 3.32
C GLU A 129 -7.64 6.12 4.83
#